data_AF-A0A2T4U1P9-F1
#
_entry.id   AF-A0A2T4U1P9-F1
#
_cell.length_a   1.000
_cell.length_b   1.000
_cell.length_c   1.000
_cell.angle_alpha   90.00
_cell.angle_beta   90.00
_cell.angle_gamma   90.00
#
_symmetry.space_group_name_H-M   'P 1'
#
loop_
_entity.id
_entity.type
_entity.pdbx_description
1 polymer ?
#
loop_
_entity_poly.entity_id
_entity_poly.type
_entity_poly.pdbx_seq_one_letter_code
_entity_poly.pdbx_strand_id
1 'polypeptide(L)'
;MRVLSFSEDAYTLWALNNEMDSILDQLADNTAAKEVLFLPSFGRRAGDDRPQFGQFDFILITESAVYPAESRWDISPGIRDGVLQLKAPQCKRHIIFQKYIHHWYEAGTDDWADFSEQNDGYLIYFYNDERIEVPIPPANSQLAKNLGYVMKLIKHHFPEEKPPVRNVLLYLYNGGRAFLPEEVKGTDCIFEQVNVDYSKDQVEKTRFLDLM
;
A
#
# COMPACT_ATOMS: atom_id res chain seq x y z
N MET A 1 -25.00 -4.35 6.60
CA MET A 1 -24.43 -4.48 5.23
C MET A 1 -23.93 -5.91 5.06
N ARG A 2 -24.29 -6.61 3.99
CA ARG A 2 -23.86 -8.00 3.76
C ARG A 2 -22.78 -8.01 2.68
N VAL A 3 -21.53 -8.19 3.09
CA VAL A 3 -20.37 -8.30 2.20
C VAL A 3 -20.07 -9.78 2.00
N LEU A 4 -20.08 -10.23 0.74
CA LEU A 4 -19.68 -11.57 0.32
C LEU A 4 -18.44 -11.41 -0.57
N SER A 5 -17.25 -11.31 0.02
CA SER A 5 -15.99 -11.54 -0.67
C SER A 5 -15.24 -12.68 0.00
N PHE A 6 -14.62 -13.54 -0.82
CA PHE A 6 -13.83 -14.71 -0.41
C PHE A 6 -12.35 -14.48 -0.76
N SER A 7 -11.76 -13.38 -0.30
CA SER A 7 -10.33 -13.07 -0.54
C SER A 7 -9.70 -12.30 0.63
N GLU A 8 -8.36 -12.22 0.65
CA GLU A 8 -7.55 -11.40 1.57
C GLU A 8 -8.07 -9.95 1.66
N ASP A 9 -8.66 -9.46 0.58
CA ASP A 9 -9.27 -8.14 0.47
C ASP A 9 -10.44 -7.92 1.45
N ALA A 10 -11.17 -8.97 1.83
CA ALA A 10 -12.33 -8.87 2.71
C ALA A 10 -11.95 -8.38 4.12
N TYR A 11 -10.90 -8.99 4.68
CA TYR A 11 -10.40 -8.63 6.01
C TYR A 11 -9.68 -7.29 5.99
N THR A 12 -8.97 -6.98 4.90
CA THR A 12 -8.36 -5.66 4.70
C THR A 12 -9.44 -4.58 4.69
N LEU A 13 -10.52 -4.77 3.90
CA LEU A 13 -11.63 -3.84 3.85
C LEU A 13 -12.36 -3.73 5.21
N TRP A 14 -12.54 -4.85 5.91
CA TRP A 14 -13.11 -4.84 7.25
C TRP A 14 -12.24 -4.01 8.22
N ALA A 15 -10.93 -4.23 8.24
CA ALA A 15 -10.01 -3.50 9.11
C ALA A 15 -10.02 -2.00 8.81
N LEU A 16 -10.00 -1.61 7.52
CA LEU A 16 -10.09 -0.20 7.13
C LEU A 16 -11.41 0.46 7.56
N ASN A 17 -12.51 -0.29 7.67
CA ASN A 17 -13.81 0.24 8.08
C ASN A 17 -14.02 0.28 9.60
N ASN A 18 -13.42 -0.64 10.34
CA ASN A 18 -13.73 -0.85 11.76
C ASN A 18 -12.57 -0.53 12.70
N GLU A 19 -11.35 -0.55 12.19
CA GLU A 19 -10.11 -0.47 12.98
C GLU A 19 -9.20 0.67 12.50
N MET A 20 -9.71 1.64 11.73
CA MET A 20 -8.91 2.76 11.19
C MET A 20 -8.21 3.55 12.29
N ASP A 21 -8.90 3.88 13.38
CA ASP A 21 -8.30 4.62 14.50
C ASP A 21 -7.15 3.82 15.13
N SER A 22 -7.35 2.51 15.34
CA SER A 22 -6.32 1.59 15.86
C SER A 22 -5.12 1.45 14.91
N ILE A 23 -5.37 1.44 13.60
CA ILE A 23 -4.32 1.42 12.56
C ILE A 23 -3.49 2.71 12.63
N LEU A 24 -4.15 3.87 12.71
CA LEU A 24 -3.50 5.18 12.78
C LEU A 24 -2.70 5.37 14.07
N ASP A 25 -3.25 4.93 15.21
CA ASP A 25 -2.56 4.94 16.50
C ASP A 25 -1.26 4.12 16.47
N GLN A 26 -1.28 2.93 15.86
CA GLN A 26 -0.10 2.09 15.68
C GLN A 26 0.94 2.71 14.74
N LEU A 27 0.50 3.51 13.77
CA LEU A 27 1.37 4.31 12.90
C LEU A 27 1.85 5.60 13.59
N ALA A 28 1.44 5.86 14.84
CA ALA A 28 1.67 7.12 15.54
C ALA A 28 1.20 8.35 14.73
N ASP A 29 0.13 8.20 13.95
CA ASP A 29 -0.47 9.23 13.13
C ASP A 29 -1.79 9.69 13.75
N ASN A 30 -1.76 10.79 14.48
CA ASN A 30 -2.95 11.32 15.16
C ASN A 30 -3.85 12.15 14.23
N THR A 31 -3.64 12.09 12.91
CA THR A 31 -4.43 12.84 11.93
C THR A 31 -5.48 11.93 11.28
N ALA A 32 -6.67 12.47 11.07
CA ALA A 32 -7.75 11.69 10.47
C ALA A 32 -7.40 11.28 9.02
N ALA A 33 -7.78 10.05 8.65
CA ALA A 33 -7.75 9.60 7.27
C ALA A 33 -8.54 10.58 6.38
N LYS A 34 -7.91 11.05 5.31
CA LYS A 34 -8.55 11.93 4.31
C LYS A 34 -9.12 11.11 3.17
N GLU A 35 -8.31 10.19 2.66
CA GLU A 35 -8.67 9.36 1.52
C GLU A 35 -8.12 7.95 1.70
N VAL A 36 -8.89 6.97 1.22
CA VAL A 36 -8.48 5.57 1.18
C VAL A 36 -8.73 5.03 -0.22
N LEU A 37 -7.65 4.77 -0.95
CA LEU A 37 -7.71 4.06 -2.22
C LEU A 37 -7.63 2.57 -1.94
N PHE A 38 -8.72 1.84 -2.12
CA PHE A 38 -8.76 0.39 -1.92
C PHE A 38 -8.46 -0.35 -3.22
N LEU A 39 -7.50 -1.29 -3.19
CA LEU A 39 -7.04 -2.06 -4.35
C LEU A 39 -6.59 -1.23 -5.58
N PRO A 40 -5.83 -0.12 -5.43
CA PRO A 40 -5.39 0.66 -6.56
C PRO A 40 -4.41 -0.15 -7.42
N SER A 41 -4.75 -0.36 -8.70
CA SER A 41 -3.95 -1.14 -9.64
C SER A 41 -3.21 -0.27 -10.64
N PHE A 42 -1.91 -0.52 -10.73
CA PHE A 42 -0.96 0.07 -11.67
C PHE A 42 -0.47 -0.99 -12.68
N GLY A 43 -1.36 -1.91 -13.04
CA GLY A 43 -1.16 -2.91 -14.09
C GLY A 43 -0.62 -4.24 -13.58
N ARG A 44 -0.93 -5.32 -14.31
CA ARG A 44 -0.46 -6.69 -14.06
C ARG A 44 0.71 -6.99 -14.99
N ARG A 45 1.75 -7.69 -14.48
CA ARG A 45 3.07 -7.95 -15.11
C ARG A 45 4.12 -6.88 -14.81
N ALA A 46 4.48 -6.76 -13.54
CA ALA A 46 5.65 -6.01 -13.14
C ALA A 46 6.92 -6.59 -13.78
N GLY A 47 7.81 -5.71 -14.23
CA GLY A 47 9.09 -6.03 -14.85
C GLY A 47 9.91 -4.75 -14.99
N ASP A 48 11.23 -4.87 -15.02
CA ASP A 48 12.12 -3.71 -15.04
C ASP A 48 12.05 -2.95 -16.37
N ASP A 49 11.61 -3.60 -17.45
CA ASP A 49 11.44 -3.04 -18.79
C ASP A 49 10.03 -2.44 -19.06
N ARG A 50 9.19 -2.32 -18.03
CA ARG A 50 7.77 -1.99 -18.18
C ARG A 50 7.28 -0.99 -17.14
N PRO A 51 6.29 -0.14 -17.49
CA PRO A 51 5.80 0.88 -16.58
C PRO A 51 4.90 0.32 -15.48
N GLN A 52 4.39 -0.91 -15.63
CA GLN A 52 3.52 -1.54 -14.63
C GLN A 52 4.33 -2.01 -13.42
N PHE A 53 3.82 -1.77 -12.22
CA PHE A 53 4.47 -2.24 -10.99
C PHE A 53 3.51 -2.92 -10.00
N GLY A 54 2.28 -3.24 -10.42
CA GLY A 54 1.35 -4.07 -9.65
C GLY A 54 0.28 -3.27 -8.93
N GLN A 55 -0.16 -3.75 -7.78
CA GLN A 55 -1.33 -3.27 -7.07
C GLN A 55 -1.05 -3.29 -5.57
N PHE A 56 -1.41 -2.20 -4.88
CA PHE A 56 -1.43 -2.18 -3.42
C PHE A 56 -2.75 -2.72 -2.90
N ASP A 57 -2.77 -3.22 -1.68
CA ASP A 57 -4.02 -3.61 -1.02
C ASP A 57 -4.81 -2.36 -0.65
N PHE A 58 -4.12 -1.32 -0.21
CA PHE A 58 -4.65 0.04 -0.14
C PHE A 58 -3.54 1.11 -0.17
N ILE A 59 -3.94 2.35 -0.43
CA ILE A 59 -3.15 3.54 -0.15
C ILE A 59 -3.99 4.42 0.76
N LEU A 60 -3.46 4.71 1.94
CA LEU A 60 -4.08 5.62 2.91
C LEU A 60 -3.39 6.98 2.83
N ILE A 61 -4.16 8.05 2.76
CA ILE A 61 -3.69 9.44 2.75
C ILE A 61 -4.24 10.12 4.00
N THR A 62 -3.35 10.66 4.83
CA THR A 62 -3.69 11.43 6.04
C THR A 62 -3.23 12.88 5.89
N GLU A 63 -3.31 13.70 6.93
CA GLU A 63 -2.71 15.05 6.89
C GLU A 63 -1.19 15.01 7.08
N SER A 64 -0.64 13.91 7.60
CA SER A 64 0.78 13.83 7.95
C SER A 64 1.61 13.00 6.97
N ALA A 65 1.02 12.03 6.27
CA ALA A 65 1.75 11.14 5.38
C ALA A 65 0.88 10.40 4.34
N VAL A 66 1.56 9.70 3.43
CA VAL A 66 0.97 8.72 2.51
C VAL A 66 1.47 7.33 2.88
N TYR A 67 0.53 6.39 3.04
CA TYR A 67 0.78 5.01 3.45
C TYR A 67 0.38 4.03 2.33
N PRO A 68 1.28 3.75 1.36
CA PRO A 68 1.10 2.57 0.53
C PRO A 68 1.21 1.31 1.39
N ALA A 69 0.27 0.38 1.22
CA ALA A 69 0.18 -0.77 2.11
C ALA A 69 0.01 -2.10 1.39
N GLU A 70 0.56 -3.13 2.03
CA GLU A 70 0.31 -4.55 1.75
C GLU A 70 -0.40 -5.15 2.97
N SER A 71 -1.22 -6.17 2.77
CA SER A 71 -1.87 -6.91 3.85
C SER A 71 -1.48 -8.39 3.84
N ARG A 72 -1.45 -8.97 5.03
CA ARG A 72 -1.13 -10.39 5.26
C ARG A 72 -2.00 -10.92 6.38
N TRP A 73 -2.63 -12.06 6.16
CA TRP A 73 -3.32 -12.82 7.19
C TRP A 73 -2.44 -13.89 7.85
N ASP A 74 -2.80 -14.28 9.07
CA ASP A 74 -2.16 -15.34 9.86
C ASP A 74 -2.10 -16.73 9.21
N ILE A 75 -2.99 -17.02 8.27
CA ILE A 75 -3.00 -18.28 7.50
C ILE A 75 -2.09 -18.18 6.25
N SER A 76 -1.59 -16.98 5.89
CA SER A 76 -0.69 -16.84 4.74
C SER A 76 0.63 -17.57 4.99
N PRO A 77 1.11 -18.37 4.02
CA PRO A 77 2.48 -18.84 4.06
C PRO A 77 3.43 -17.66 3.95
N GLY A 78 4.47 -17.60 4.80
CA GLY A 78 5.47 -16.53 4.71
C GLY A 78 6.15 -16.18 6.02
N ILE A 79 5.64 -16.65 7.15
CA ILE A 79 6.30 -16.50 8.45
C ILE A 79 7.19 -17.73 8.68
N ARG A 80 8.48 -17.49 8.93
CA ARG A 80 9.46 -18.51 9.32
C ARG A 80 10.31 -17.96 10.44
N ASP A 81 10.44 -18.70 11.53
CA ASP A 81 11.23 -18.31 12.71
C ASP A 81 10.88 -16.89 13.20
N GLY A 82 9.58 -16.58 13.22
CA GLY A 82 9.04 -15.28 13.63
C GLY A 82 9.16 -14.14 12.63
N VAL A 83 9.79 -14.37 11.47
CA VAL A 83 10.00 -13.34 10.44
C VAL A 83 9.01 -13.50 9.30
N LEU A 84 8.26 -12.44 8.98
CA LEU A 84 7.46 -12.36 7.77
C LEU A 84 8.33 -11.81 6.62
N GLN A 85 8.60 -12.67 5.63
CA GLN A 85 9.39 -12.30 4.47
C GLN A 85 8.49 -11.77 3.33
N LEU A 86 8.68 -10.49 2.98
CA LEU A 86 8.06 -9.89 1.81
C LEU A 86 8.76 -10.34 0.53
N LYS A 87 7.98 -10.47 -0.54
CA LYS A 87 8.48 -10.85 -1.86
C LYS A 87 9.09 -9.62 -2.56
N ALA A 88 10.13 -9.84 -3.35
CA ALA A 88 10.79 -8.80 -4.14
C ALA A 88 9.85 -7.86 -4.91
N PRO A 89 8.79 -8.35 -5.61
CA PRO A 89 7.85 -7.46 -6.30
C PRO A 89 7.06 -6.51 -5.39
N GLN A 90 6.81 -6.89 -4.13
CA GLN A 90 6.15 -6.01 -3.16
C GLN A 90 7.06 -4.82 -2.85
N CYS A 91 8.34 -5.09 -2.54
CA CYS A 91 9.31 -4.03 -2.27
C CYS A 91 9.57 -3.13 -3.47
N LYS A 92 9.80 -3.70 -4.67
CA LYS A 92 9.98 -2.92 -5.90
C LYS A 92 8.81 -1.96 -6.15
N ARG A 93 7.57 -2.43 -5.98
CA ARG A 93 6.37 -1.59 -6.12
C ARG A 93 6.39 -0.37 -5.21
N HIS A 94 6.70 -0.56 -3.92
CA HIS A 94 6.76 0.53 -2.96
C HIS A 94 7.86 1.54 -3.33
N ILE A 95 9.04 1.05 -3.71
CA ILE A 95 10.15 1.90 -4.17
C ILE A 95 9.75 2.72 -5.40
N ILE A 96 9.18 2.08 -6.42
CA ILE A 96 8.73 2.74 -7.65
C ILE A 96 7.67 3.80 -7.34
N PHE A 97 6.68 3.49 -6.48
CA PHE A 97 5.64 4.44 -6.10
C PHE A 97 6.20 5.66 -5.36
N GLN A 98 7.17 5.46 -4.47
CA GLN A 98 7.89 6.56 -3.83
C GLN A 98 8.64 7.44 -4.84
N LYS A 99 9.23 6.83 -5.89
CA LYS A 99 9.87 7.59 -6.98
C LYS A 99 8.87 8.42 -7.76
N TYR A 100 7.69 7.88 -8.07
CA TYR A 100 6.63 8.68 -8.70
C TYR A 100 6.26 9.90 -7.85
N ILE A 101 6.01 9.72 -6.55
CA ILE A 101 5.69 10.86 -5.66
C ILE A 101 6.83 11.87 -5.65
N HIS A 102 8.07 11.42 -5.50
CA HIS A 102 9.23 12.30 -5.45
C HIS A 102 9.38 13.15 -6.72
N HIS A 103 9.45 12.52 -7.89
CA HIS A 103 9.66 13.21 -9.15
C HIS A 103 8.44 14.03 -9.57
N TRP A 104 7.22 13.64 -9.17
CA TRP A 104 6.02 14.43 -9.44
C TRP A 104 6.06 15.80 -8.75
N TYR A 105 6.55 15.84 -7.51
CA TYR A 105 6.74 17.09 -6.78
C TYR A 105 7.89 17.93 -7.33
N GLU A 106 9.02 17.29 -7.67
CA GLU A 106 10.16 18.00 -8.28
C GLU A 106 9.81 18.63 -9.63
N ALA A 107 9.01 17.94 -10.45
CA ALA A 107 8.58 18.45 -11.75
C ALA A 107 7.65 19.68 -11.64
N GLY A 108 7.03 19.90 -10.48
CA GLY A 108 6.16 21.06 -10.21
C GLY A 108 4.90 21.14 -11.07
N THR A 109 4.65 20.18 -11.95
CA THR A 109 3.54 20.16 -12.91
C THR A 109 2.36 19.34 -12.41
N ASP A 110 1.18 19.59 -13.00
CA ASP A 110 -0.01 18.74 -12.87
C ASP A 110 -0.36 18.03 -14.21
N ASP A 111 0.49 18.17 -15.23
CA ASP A 111 0.31 17.50 -16.51
C ASP A 111 1.23 16.27 -16.61
N TRP A 112 0.66 15.13 -17.01
CA TRP A 112 1.42 13.88 -17.08
C TRP A 112 2.39 13.84 -18.25
N ALA A 113 2.06 14.49 -19.38
CA ALA A 113 2.96 14.55 -20.52
C ALA A 113 4.19 15.40 -20.17
N ASP A 114 3.97 16.56 -19.54
CA ASP A 114 5.05 17.41 -19.03
C ASP A 114 5.92 16.66 -18.00
N PHE A 115 5.29 15.95 -17.06
CA PHE A 115 6.01 15.13 -16.08
C PHE A 115 6.88 14.06 -16.77
N SER A 116 6.32 13.37 -17.77
CA SER A 116 7.06 12.36 -18.52
C SER A 116 8.22 12.96 -19.32
N GLU A 117 8.05 14.14 -19.90
CA GLU A 117 9.09 14.84 -20.68
C GLU A 117 10.23 15.31 -19.77
N GLN A 118 9.92 15.90 -18.61
CA GLN A 118 10.93 16.37 -17.65
C GLN A 118 11.79 15.24 -17.05
N ASN A 119 11.31 14.00 -17.12
CA ASN A 119 12.02 12.81 -16.63
C ASN A 119 12.54 11.94 -17.79
N ASP A 120 12.64 12.47 -19.01
CA ASP A 120 13.12 11.76 -20.21
C ASP A 120 12.39 10.43 -20.48
N GLY A 121 11.16 10.27 -19.97
CA GLY A 121 10.36 9.06 -20.08
C GLY A 121 10.76 7.90 -19.16
N TYR A 122 11.67 8.10 -18.19
CA TYR A 122 12.10 7.05 -17.26
C TYR A 122 12.24 7.56 -15.82
N LEU A 123 12.03 6.68 -14.83
CA LEU A 123 12.46 6.89 -13.45
C LEU A 123 13.63 5.99 -13.12
N ILE A 124 14.51 6.45 -12.23
CA ILE A 124 15.69 5.69 -11.79
C ILE A 124 15.53 5.31 -10.32
N TYR A 125 15.75 4.04 -10.01
CA TYR A 125 15.85 3.54 -8.64
C TYR A 125 16.94 2.49 -8.49
N PHE A 126 17.27 2.14 -7.25
CA PHE A 126 18.23 1.10 -6.93
C PHE A 126 17.50 -0.06 -6.24
N TYR A 127 17.86 -1.29 -6.61
CA TYR A 127 17.36 -2.51 -5.98
C TYR A 127 18.43 -3.59 -6.03
N ASN A 128 18.75 -4.16 -4.87
CA ASN A 128 19.81 -5.11 -4.63
C ASN A 128 21.15 -4.62 -5.22
N ASP A 129 21.50 -3.37 -4.91
CA ASP A 129 22.67 -2.64 -5.43
C ASP A 129 22.72 -2.43 -6.96
N GLU A 130 21.65 -2.77 -7.69
CA GLU A 130 21.55 -2.57 -9.14
C GLU A 130 20.77 -1.29 -9.46
N ARG A 131 21.30 -0.49 -10.40
CA ARG A 131 20.58 0.67 -10.96
C ARG A 131 19.55 0.18 -11.97
N ILE A 132 18.28 0.50 -11.74
CA ILE A 132 17.16 0.13 -12.60
C ILE A 132 16.53 1.39 -13.18
N GLU A 133 16.26 1.35 -14.48
CA GLU A 133 15.45 2.35 -15.19
C GLU A 133 14.06 1.76 -15.44
N VAL A 134 13.01 2.41 -14.92
CA VAL A 134 11.63 2.02 -15.16
C VAL A 134 10.98 3.03 -16.12
N PRO A 135 10.39 2.60 -17.25
CA PRO A 135 9.75 3.53 -18.16
C PRO A 135 8.52 4.17 -17.51
N ILE A 136 8.32 5.46 -17.79
CA ILE A 136 7.10 6.19 -17.44
C ILE A 136 6.02 5.82 -18.48
N PRO A 137 4.79 5.49 -18.04
CA PRO A 137 3.73 5.14 -18.96
C PRO A 137 3.39 6.30 -19.90
N PRO A 138 3.14 6.02 -21.20
CA PRO A 138 2.76 7.05 -22.17
C PRO A 138 1.51 7.81 -21.71
N ALA A 139 1.46 9.13 -21.94
CA ALA A 139 0.41 10.02 -21.43
C ALA A 139 -1.01 9.62 -21.86
N ASN A 140 -1.17 8.97 -23.02
CA ASN A 140 -2.45 8.48 -23.51
C ASN A 140 -2.89 7.12 -22.93
N SER A 141 -2.04 6.46 -22.13
CA SER A 141 -2.31 5.13 -21.57
C SER A 141 -3.25 5.19 -20.36
N GLN A 142 -3.98 4.09 -20.10
CA GLN A 142 -4.80 3.97 -18.89
C GLN A 142 -3.95 4.02 -17.61
N LEU A 143 -2.73 3.49 -17.67
CA LEU A 143 -1.83 3.49 -16.53
C LEU A 143 -1.40 4.92 -16.15
N ALA A 144 -1.06 5.76 -17.13
CA ALA A 144 -0.77 7.17 -16.93
C ALA A 144 -1.97 7.91 -16.31
N LYS A 145 -3.20 7.62 -16.77
CA LYS A 145 -4.41 8.21 -16.18
C LYS A 145 -4.59 7.81 -14.71
N ASN A 146 -4.41 6.52 -14.39
CA ASN A 146 -4.53 6.03 -13.02
C ASN A 146 -3.47 6.65 -12.10
N LEU A 147 -2.21 6.65 -12.53
CA LEU A 147 -1.11 7.23 -11.76
C LEU A 147 -1.29 8.74 -11.61
N GLY A 148 -1.58 9.46 -12.70
CA GLY A 148 -1.81 10.90 -12.67
C GLY A 148 -2.97 11.28 -11.75
N TYR A 149 -4.04 10.49 -11.70
CA TYR A 149 -5.11 10.69 -10.72
C TYR A 149 -4.60 10.58 -9.29
N VAL A 150 -3.86 9.53 -8.95
CA VAL A 150 -3.33 9.33 -7.59
C VAL A 150 -2.30 10.41 -7.23
N MET A 151 -1.41 10.79 -8.15
CA MET A 151 -0.43 11.86 -7.90
C MET A 151 -1.10 13.21 -7.67
N LYS A 152 -2.13 13.54 -8.45
CA LYS A 152 -2.96 14.75 -8.25
C LYS A 152 -3.71 14.72 -6.93
N LEU A 153 -4.26 13.57 -6.55
CA LEU A 153 -4.95 13.40 -5.28
C LEU A 153 -3.98 13.65 -4.11
N ILE A 154 -2.78 13.08 -4.15
CA ILE A 154 -1.74 13.32 -3.15
C ILE A 154 -1.37 14.81 -3.10
N LYS A 155 -1.08 15.43 -4.25
CA LYS A 155 -0.73 16.86 -4.33
C LYS A 155 -1.86 17.78 -3.87
N HIS A 156 -3.12 17.38 -4.05
CA HIS A 156 -4.26 18.12 -3.52
C HIS A 156 -4.26 18.18 -1.99
N HIS A 157 -3.89 17.10 -1.31
CA HIS A 157 -3.80 17.06 0.15
C HIS A 157 -2.49 17.67 0.69
N PHE A 158 -1.44 17.67 -0.12
CA PHE A 158 -0.12 18.19 0.25
C PHE A 158 0.38 19.18 -0.83
N PRO A 159 -0.20 20.40 -0.91
CA PRO A 159 0.03 21.31 -2.03
C PRO A 159 1.42 21.95 -2.03
N GLU A 160 1.95 22.27 -0.85
CA GLU A 160 3.20 23.03 -0.72
C GLU A 160 4.44 22.14 -0.67
N GLU A 161 4.32 20.95 -0.05
CA GLU A 161 5.47 20.10 0.23
C GLU A 161 5.15 18.63 -0.01
N LYS A 162 6.17 17.89 -0.46
CA LYS A 162 6.05 16.43 -0.68
C LYS A 162 5.84 15.71 0.66
N PRO A 163 4.80 14.90 0.81
CA PRO A 163 4.57 14.18 2.06
C PRO A 163 5.68 13.16 2.36
N PRO A 164 5.85 12.80 3.64
CA PRO A 164 6.44 11.52 4.02
C PRO A 164 5.67 10.36 3.38
N VAL A 165 6.39 9.36 2.90
CA VAL A 165 5.79 8.11 2.39
C VAL A 165 6.29 6.97 3.26
N ARG A 166 5.36 6.27 3.92
CA ARG A 166 5.66 5.23 4.91
C ARG A 166 5.04 3.91 4.46
N ASN A 167 5.87 2.90 4.19
CA ASN A 167 5.35 1.62 3.73
C ASN A 167 4.75 0.85 4.91
N VAL A 168 3.53 0.35 4.73
CA VAL A 168 2.81 -0.34 5.80
C VAL A 168 2.58 -1.80 5.44
N LEU A 169 2.80 -2.69 6.41
CA LEU A 169 2.30 -4.05 6.37
C LEU A 169 1.15 -4.19 7.37
N LEU A 170 -0.07 -4.35 6.88
CA LEU A 170 -1.24 -4.66 7.70
C LEU A 170 -1.30 -6.17 7.94
N TYR A 171 -0.92 -6.61 9.13
CA TYR A 171 -1.00 -8.00 9.56
C TYR A 171 -2.32 -8.28 10.28
N LEU A 172 -3.17 -9.09 9.66
CA LEU A 172 -4.49 -9.46 10.11
C LEU A 172 -4.42 -10.82 10.80
N TYR A 173 -4.81 -10.91 12.06
CA TYR A 173 -4.64 -12.13 12.84
C TYR A 173 -5.86 -12.47 13.68
N ASN A 174 -6.01 -13.76 13.99
CA ASN A 174 -6.97 -14.22 15.00
C ASN A 174 -6.25 -14.44 16.34
N GLY A 175 -6.53 -13.60 17.34
CA GLY A 175 -5.90 -13.67 18.67
C GLY A 175 -6.02 -15.03 19.39
N GLY A 176 -6.96 -15.89 18.99
CA GLY A 176 -7.10 -17.24 19.55
C GLY A 176 -6.23 -18.32 18.90
N ARG A 177 -5.53 -18.03 17.79
CA ARG A 177 -4.86 -19.05 16.96
C ARG A 177 -3.53 -18.63 16.33
N ALA A 178 -3.26 -17.33 16.26
CA ALA A 178 -2.17 -16.80 15.44
C ALA A 178 -0.89 -16.54 16.23
N PHE A 179 0.24 -16.72 15.54
CA PHE A 179 1.53 -16.19 15.94
C PHE A 179 1.75 -14.86 15.21
N LEU A 180 2.00 -13.78 15.96
CA LEU A 180 2.33 -12.48 15.39
C LEU A 180 3.79 -12.49 14.92
N PRO A 181 4.09 -12.05 13.68
CA PRO A 181 5.47 -11.91 13.27
C PRO A 181 6.16 -10.89 14.17
N GLU A 182 7.37 -11.24 14.63
CA GLU A 182 8.23 -10.38 15.42
C GLU A 182 8.91 -9.32 14.54
N GLU A 183 9.10 -9.65 13.26
CA GLU A 183 9.80 -8.80 12.30
C GLU A 183 9.23 -8.96 10.88
N VAL A 184 9.22 -7.87 10.12
CA VAL A 184 8.95 -7.88 8.68
C VAL A 184 10.25 -7.59 7.93
N LYS A 185 10.63 -8.48 7.01
CA LYS A 185 11.81 -8.27 6.16
C LYS A 185 11.44 -8.14 4.70
N GLY A 186 12.15 -7.26 4.02
CA GLY A 186 12.18 -7.20 2.57
C GLY A 186 13.48 -6.58 2.08
N THR A 187 13.79 -6.79 0.81
CA THR A 187 15.00 -6.25 0.16
C THR A 187 14.79 -4.76 -0.17
N ASP A 188 15.65 -3.89 0.35
CA ASP A 188 15.68 -2.44 0.14
C ASP A 188 14.37 -1.69 0.44
N CYS A 189 13.58 -2.26 1.33
CA CYS A 189 12.29 -1.73 1.75
C CYS A 189 12.15 -1.95 3.25
N ILE A 190 11.73 -0.90 3.95
CA ILE A 190 11.36 -0.98 5.37
C ILE A 190 9.85 -0.83 5.43
N PHE A 191 9.21 -1.70 6.20
CA PHE A 191 7.77 -1.70 6.42
C PHE A 191 7.47 -1.53 7.90
N GLU A 192 6.50 -0.68 8.18
CA GLU A 192 5.90 -0.56 9.51
C GLU A 192 4.80 -1.60 9.64
N GLN A 193 4.94 -2.50 10.61
CA GLN A 193 3.95 -3.54 10.85
C GLN A 193 2.82 -2.98 11.72
N VAL A 194 1.60 -3.06 11.20
CA VAL A 194 0.36 -2.77 11.94
C VAL A 194 -0.38 -4.06 12.13
N ASN A 195 -0.70 -4.41 13.38
CA ASN A 195 -1.37 -5.65 13.72
C ASN A 195 -2.85 -5.39 14.02
N VAL A 196 -3.75 -6.14 13.40
CA VAL A 196 -5.19 -6.03 13.62
C VAL A 196 -5.79 -7.40 13.96
N ASP A 197 -6.39 -7.50 15.15
CA ASP A 197 -7.05 -8.71 15.65
C ASP A 197 -8.51 -8.77 15.20
N TYR A 198 -8.82 -9.64 14.25
CA TYR A 198 -10.20 -9.82 13.76
C TYR A 198 -11.02 -10.85 14.58
N SER A 199 -10.49 -11.38 15.68
CA SER A 199 -11.16 -12.42 16.48
C SER A 199 -12.41 -11.91 17.21
N LYS A 200 -12.45 -10.62 17.58
CA LYS A 200 -13.54 -10.04 18.36
C LYS A 200 -14.89 -10.11 17.63
N ASP A 201 -14.89 -9.95 16.31
CA ASP A 201 -16.09 -9.97 15.48
C ASP A 201 -16.56 -11.39 15.07
N GLN A 202 -15.73 -12.41 15.33
CA GLN A 202 -16.11 -13.81 15.12
C GLN A 202 -17.01 -14.32 16.27
N VAL A 203 -16.86 -13.76 17.48
CA VAL A 203 -17.59 -14.17 18.69
C VAL A 203 -19.08 -13.77 18.64
N GLU A 204 -19.41 -12.62 18.05
CA GLU A 204 -20.81 -12.19 17.92
C GLU A 204 -21.61 -13.08 16.95
N LYS A 205 -20.96 -13.63 15.91
CA LYS A 205 -21.62 -14.54 14.96
C LYS A 205 -21.91 -15.92 15.55
N THR A 206 -21.15 -16.37 16.54
CA THR A 206 -21.41 -17.68 17.19
C THR A 206 -22.57 -17.59 18.19
N ARG A 207 -22.67 -16.49 18.96
CA ARG A 207 -23.77 -16.27 19.91
C ARG A 207 -25.16 -16.19 19.25
N PHE A 208 -25.24 -15.75 17.99
CA PHE A 208 -26.51 -15.73 17.25
C PHE A 208 -26.97 -17.11 16.78
N LEU A 209 -26.07 -18.09 16.64
CA LEU A 209 -26.41 -19.46 16.25
C LEU A 209 -26.76 -20.34 17.45
N ASP A 210 -26.28 -20.01 18.65
CA ASP A 210 -26.64 -20.71 19.90
C ASP A 210 -28.01 -20.24 20.48
N LEU A 211 -28.63 -19.24 19.87
CA LEU A 211 -29.94 -18.68 20.26
C LEU A 211 -31.06 -18.99 19.24
N MET A 212 -30.79 -19.81 18.23
CA MET A 212 -31.79 -20.37 17.28
C MET A 212 -31.87 -21.89 17.43
#